data_AF-A0A7U9RC31-F1
#
_entry.id   AF-A0A7U9RC31-F1
#
_cell.length_a   1.000
_cell.length_b   1.000
_cell.length_c   1.000
_cell.angle_alpha   90.00
_cell.angle_beta   90.00
_cell.angle_gamma   90.00
#
_symmetry.space_group_name_H-M   'P 1'
#
loop_
_entity.id
_entity.type
_entity.pdbx_description
1 polymer ?
#
loop_
_entity_poly.entity_id
_entity_poly.type
_entity_poly.pdbx_seq_one_letter_code
_entity_poly.pdbx_strand_id
1 'polypeptide(L)'
;MKIKKAVDLANQEIKDNISDMEQQIEELTITNSVANHIQIGSPALPSEEKLEELLRLVRSMNKKEDSPGSMDRDEMPQDKAVYLFTVRLEIEKAINQLYGPLGKDEDRRRMGLLYMTRALARHQILDGMTAGLITEVVGIANRGIHGEIVSDEYINFVQQVYPEIRNKLKTLTQTSFRDAWS
;
A
#
# COMPACT_ATOMS: atom_id res chain seq x y z
N MET A 1 -22.31 64.15 -2.23
CA MET A 1 -22.70 62.94 -2.99
C MET A 1 -21.53 62.09 -3.49
N LYS A 2 -20.32 62.62 -3.74
CA LYS A 2 -19.18 61.82 -4.26
C LYS A 2 -18.63 60.78 -3.27
N ILE A 3 -18.53 61.12 -1.98
CA ILE A 3 -17.97 60.22 -0.95
C ILE A 3 -18.84 58.99 -0.72
N LYS A 4 -20.17 59.16 -0.64
CA LYS A 4 -21.10 58.04 -0.46
C LYS A 4 -21.01 57.03 -1.60
N LYS A 5 -20.93 57.50 -2.85
CA LYS A 5 -20.75 56.65 -4.03
C LYS A 5 -19.42 55.88 -4.04
N ALA A 6 -18.35 56.48 -3.52
CA ALA A 6 -17.05 55.82 -3.40
C ALA A 6 -17.05 54.75 -2.30
N VAL A 7 -17.74 54.99 -1.18
CA VAL A 7 -17.92 54.00 -0.10
C VAL A 7 -18.76 52.81 -0.57
N ASP A 8 -19.84 53.06 -1.32
CA ASP A 8 -20.68 52.00 -1.86
C ASP A 8 -19.93 51.15 -2.89
N LEU A 9 -19.07 51.75 -3.72
CA LEU A 9 -18.22 51.03 -4.67
C LEU A 9 -17.18 50.17 -3.94
N ALA A 10 -16.50 50.72 -2.93
CA ALA A 10 -15.51 49.98 -2.16
C ALA A 10 -16.14 48.79 -1.41
N ASN A 11 -17.36 48.96 -0.88
CA ASN A 11 -18.08 47.87 -0.23
C ASN A 11 -18.50 46.77 -1.21
N GLN A 12 -18.78 47.14 -2.47
CA GLN A 12 -19.09 46.17 -3.52
C GLN A 12 -17.84 45.39 -3.92
N GLU A 13 -16.72 46.08 -4.17
CA GLU A 13 -15.43 45.45 -4.49
C GLU A 13 -14.97 44.50 -3.37
N ILE A 14 -15.17 44.86 -2.09
CA ILE A 14 -14.85 43.98 -0.96
C ILE A 14 -15.72 42.72 -0.97
N LYS A 15 -17.03 42.83 -1.27
CA LYS A 15 -17.91 41.66 -1.34
C LYS A 15 -17.56 40.75 -2.50
N ASP A 16 -17.23 41.33 -3.65
CA ASP A 16 -16.84 40.58 -4.84
C ASP A 16 -15.52 39.83 -4.56
N ASN A 17 -14.53 40.49 -3.93
CA ASN A 17 -13.29 39.84 -3.52
C ASN A 17 -13.49 38.71 -2.48
N ILE A 18 -14.45 38.86 -1.55
CA ILE A 18 -14.77 37.79 -0.58
C ILE A 18 -15.40 36.60 -1.29
N SER A 19 -16.32 36.83 -2.23
CA SER A 19 -16.94 35.77 -3.04
C SER A 19 -15.90 35.01 -3.85
N ASP A 20 -14.93 35.72 -4.45
CA ASP A 20 -13.84 35.11 -5.21
C ASP A 20 -12.92 34.27 -4.31
N MET A 21 -12.64 34.74 -3.09
CA MET A 21 -11.88 33.96 -2.10
C MET A 21 -12.65 32.71 -1.65
N GLU A 22 -13.96 32.81 -1.40
CA GLU A 22 -14.80 31.66 -1.04
C GLU A 22 -14.80 30.60 -2.15
N GLN A 23 -14.92 31.03 -3.42
CA GLN A 23 -14.85 30.15 -4.58
C GLN A 23 -13.48 29.48 -4.72
N GLN A 24 -12.38 30.22 -4.50
CA GLN A 24 -11.03 29.65 -4.51
C GLN A 24 -10.81 28.62 -3.39
N ILE A 25 -11.39 28.83 -2.20
CA ILE A 25 -11.34 27.87 -1.09
C ILE A 25 -12.16 26.61 -1.40
N GLU A 26 -13.33 26.76 -2.03
CA GLU A 26 -14.17 25.65 -2.48
C GLU A 26 -13.44 24.81 -3.54
N GLU A 27 -12.81 25.45 -4.53
CA GLU A 27 -11.97 24.80 -5.54
C GLU A 27 -10.78 24.07 -4.91
N LEU A 28 -10.09 24.65 -3.92
CA LEU A 28 -9.01 23.98 -3.19
C LEU A 28 -9.51 22.76 -2.41
N THR A 29 -10.69 22.84 -1.80
CA THR A 29 -11.30 21.75 -1.04
C THR A 29 -11.76 20.61 -1.95
N ILE A 30 -12.33 20.93 -3.12
CA ILE A 30 -12.68 19.95 -4.17
C ILE A 30 -11.42 19.33 -4.76
N THR A 31 -10.38 20.12 -5.01
CA THR A 31 -9.09 19.61 -5.52
C THR A 31 -8.42 18.67 -4.51
N ASN A 32 -8.53 18.94 -3.20
CA ASN A 32 -8.02 18.04 -2.16
C ASN A 32 -8.88 16.77 -1.99
N SER A 33 -10.19 16.84 -2.24
CA SER A 33 -11.10 15.70 -2.10
C SER A 33 -11.20 14.81 -3.36
N VAL A 34 -10.75 15.30 -4.52
CA VAL A 34 -10.78 14.55 -5.81
C VAL A 34 -9.37 14.33 -6.40
N ALA A 35 -8.30 14.76 -5.73
CA ALA A 35 -6.94 14.35 -6.09
C ALA A 35 -6.71 12.88 -5.72
N ASN A 36 -7.15 11.97 -6.59
CA ASN A 36 -6.44 10.73 -6.87
C ASN A 36 -5.04 11.11 -7.40
N HIS A 37 -4.17 11.52 -6.49
CA HIS A 37 -2.77 11.72 -6.77
C HIS A 37 -2.19 10.32 -6.99
N ILE A 38 -2.14 9.91 -8.26
CA ILE A 38 -1.35 8.76 -8.69
C ILE A 38 0.12 9.16 -8.45
N GLN A 39 0.61 8.92 -7.24
CA GLN A 39 2.03 8.95 -6.93
C GLN A 39 2.66 7.74 -7.62
N ILE A 40 3.31 7.98 -8.75
CA ILE A 40 4.21 7.02 -9.36
C ILE A 40 5.50 7.02 -8.51
N GLY A 41 5.42 6.35 -7.36
CA GLY A 41 6.48 6.24 -6.35
C GLY A 41 5.86 5.89 -4.99
N SER A 42 6.53 5.05 -4.20
CA SER A 42 6.07 4.72 -2.85
C SER A 42 5.86 6.03 -2.05
N PRO A 43 4.66 6.29 -1.50
CA PRO A 43 4.41 7.50 -0.74
C PRO A 43 5.39 7.56 0.43
N ALA A 44 6.08 8.69 0.58
CA ALA A 44 6.91 8.93 1.75
C ALA A 44 6.03 8.87 3.00
N LEU A 45 6.55 8.27 4.08
CA LEU A 45 5.83 8.25 5.35
C LEU A 45 5.51 9.69 5.78
N PRO A 46 4.31 9.95 6.32
CA PRO A 46 3.97 11.26 6.86
C PRO A 46 4.96 11.65 7.97
N SER A 47 5.30 12.93 8.06
CA SER A 47 6.11 13.46 9.15
C SER A 47 5.38 13.30 10.50
N GLU A 48 6.14 13.28 11.59
CA GLU A 48 5.58 13.17 12.94
C GLU A 48 4.58 14.29 13.26
N GLU A 49 4.87 15.53 12.82
CA GLU A 49 3.95 16.67 12.97
C GLU A 49 2.62 16.46 12.23
N LYS A 50 2.68 15.93 11.00
CA LYS A 50 1.49 15.59 10.22
C LYS A 50 0.72 14.44 10.85
N LEU A 51 1.42 13.48 11.48
CA LEU A 51 0.80 12.40 12.23
C LEU A 51 0.05 12.92 13.47
N GLU A 52 0.61 13.89 14.20
CA GLU A 52 -0.06 14.53 15.33
C GLU A 52 -1.32 15.29 14.92
N GLU A 53 -1.27 16.01 13.79
CA GLU A 53 -2.42 16.72 13.24
C GLU A 53 -3.55 15.75 12.86
N LEU A 54 -3.21 14.66 12.15
CA LEU A 54 -4.16 13.60 11.80
C LEU A 54 -4.77 12.94 13.04
N LEU A 55 -3.99 12.72 14.10
CA LEU A 55 -4.49 12.19 15.37
C LEU A 55 -5.48 13.15 16.05
N ARG A 56 -5.25 14.46 15.98
CA ARG A 56 -6.20 15.46 16.49
C ARG A 56 -7.49 15.46 15.69
N LEU A 57 -7.40 15.34 14.37
CA LEU A 57 -8.56 15.24 13.47
C LEU A 57 -9.41 14.01 13.81
N VAL A 58 -8.81 12.82 13.92
CA VAL A 58 -9.53 11.57 14.25
C VAL A 58 -10.21 11.64 15.62
N ARG A 59 -9.53 12.17 16.63
CA ARG A 59 -10.11 12.37 17.98
C ARG A 59 -11.29 13.34 17.97
N SER A 60 -11.33 14.27 17.02
CA SER A 60 -12.44 15.21 16.84
C SER A 60 -13.63 14.56 16.10
N MET A 61 -13.37 13.60 15.19
CA MET A 61 -14.39 12.84 14.47
C MET A 61 -15.11 11.82 15.36
N ASN A 62 -14.38 11.12 16.24
CA ASN A 62 -14.97 10.12 17.15
C ASN A 62 -15.85 10.70 18.29
N LYS A 63 -16.12 12.01 18.31
CA LYS A 63 -17.03 12.64 19.28
C LYS A 63 -18.50 12.64 18.87
N LYS A 64 -18.85 12.09 17.70
CA LYS A 64 -20.24 11.89 17.28
C LYS A 64 -20.45 10.52 16.64
N GLU A 65 -21.52 9.88 17.09
CA GLU A 65 -22.19 8.69 16.55
C GLU A 65 -21.68 7.31 17.03
N ASP A 66 -22.19 6.91 18.21
CA ASP A 66 -22.66 5.53 18.41
C ASP A 66 -23.81 5.29 17.42
N SER A 67 -23.53 4.53 16.36
CA SER A 67 -24.55 3.96 15.49
C SER A 67 -24.21 2.50 15.22
N PRO A 68 -25.09 1.54 15.58
CA PRO A 68 -24.82 0.11 15.45
C PRO A 68 -25.08 -0.32 14.01
N GLY A 69 -24.05 -0.82 13.33
CA GLY A 69 -24.24 -1.32 11.97
C GLY A 69 -22.97 -1.64 11.20
N SER A 70 -22.00 -2.33 11.81
CA SER A 70 -21.11 -3.15 10.99
C SER A 70 -21.83 -4.47 10.72
N MET A 71 -22.21 -4.71 9.47
CA MET A 71 -22.39 -6.08 8.99
C MET A 71 -21.12 -6.84 9.37
N ASP A 72 -21.23 -7.83 10.24
CA ASP A 72 -20.20 -8.83 10.47
C ASP A 72 -19.89 -9.48 9.12
N ARG A 73 -18.92 -8.91 8.39
CA ARG A 73 -18.13 -9.76 7.50
C ARG A 73 -17.44 -10.71 8.46
N ASP A 74 -17.54 -12.01 8.21
CA ASP A 74 -16.69 -12.99 8.89
C ASP A 74 -15.23 -12.58 8.64
N GLU A 75 -14.69 -11.75 9.53
CA GLU A 75 -13.31 -11.28 9.45
C GLU A 75 -12.43 -12.46 9.83
N MET A 76 -11.44 -12.73 8.99
CA MET A 76 -10.47 -13.76 9.28
C MET A 76 -9.78 -13.43 10.62
N PRO A 77 -9.61 -14.41 11.53
CA PRO A 77 -8.94 -14.19 12.80
C PRO A 77 -7.60 -13.46 12.61
N GLN A 78 -7.38 -12.39 13.38
CA GLN A 78 -6.22 -11.51 13.26
C GLN A 78 -4.89 -12.28 13.19
N ASP A 79 -4.75 -13.36 13.96
CA ASP A 79 -3.56 -14.21 13.99
C ASP A 79 -3.25 -14.85 12.62
N LYS A 80 -4.28 -15.27 11.89
CA LYS A 80 -4.13 -15.84 10.54
C LYS A 80 -3.73 -14.75 9.53
N ALA A 81 -4.25 -13.54 9.68
CA ALA A 81 -3.92 -12.42 8.80
C ALA A 81 -2.48 -11.97 8.98
N VAL A 82 -2.03 -11.88 10.24
CA VAL A 82 -0.64 -11.59 10.59
C VAL A 82 0.28 -12.69 10.06
N TYR A 83 -0.08 -13.96 10.21
CA TYR A 83 0.71 -15.07 9.67
C TYR A 83 0.88 -14.98 8.14
N LEU A 84 -0.22 -14.80 7.40
CA LEU A 84 -0.18 -14.66 5.94
C LEU A 84 0.64 -13.43 5.49
N PHE A 85 0.52 -12.32 6.23
CA PHE A 85 1.34 -11.14 6.01
C PHE A 85 2.84 -11.44 6.20
N THR A 86 3.21 -12.12 7.29
CA THR A 86 4.61 -12.51 7.55
C THR A 86 5.15 -13.40 6.43
N VAL A 87 4.41 -14.42 6.02
CA VAL A 87 4.78 -15.32 4.92
C VAL A 87 5.03 -14.54 3.63
N ARG A 88 4.08 -13.68 3.23
CA ARG A 88 4.19 -12.86 2.01
C ARG A 88 5.41 -11.95 2.08
N LEU A 89 5.64 -11.28 3.20
CA LEU A 89 6.75 -10.35 3.38
C LEU A 89 8.10 -11.06 3.30
N GLU A 90 8.24 -12.24 3.89
CA GLU A 90 9.49 -13.02 3.80
C GLU A 90 9.77 -13.47 2.36
N ILE A 91 8.75 -13.95 1.63
CA ILE A 91 8.87 -14.28 0.20
C ILE A 91 9.29 -13.05 -0.60
N GLU A 92 8.65 -11.91 -0.35
CA GLU A 92 8.94 -10.65 -1.04
C GLU A 92 10.40 -10.21 -0.86
N LYS A 93 10.92 -10.26 0.38
CA LYS A 93 12.32 -9.92 0.67
C LYS A 93 13.29 -10.83 -0.08
N ALA A 94 13.04 -12.14 -0.05
CA ALA A 94 13.90 -13.11 -0.72
C ALA A 94 13.88 -12.96 -2.26
N ILE A 95 12.69 -12.76 -2.85
CA ILE A 95 12.56 -12.53 -4.30
C ILE A 95 13.24 -11.23 -4.72
N ASN A 96 13.08 -10.14 -3.96
CA ASN A 96 13.77 -8.88 -4.21
C ASN A 96 15.30 -9.00 -4.16
N GLN A 97 15.81 -9.82 -3.24
CA GLN A 97 17.23 -10.10 -3.14
C GLN A 97 17.74 -10.89 -4.35
N LEU A 98 17.05 -11.97 -4.74
CA LEU A 98 17.41 -12.80 -5.90
C LEU A 98 17.29 -12.06 -7.23
N TYR A 99 16.27 -11.21 -7.37
CA TYR A 99 16.06 -10.43 -8.59
C TYR A 99 17.03 -9.27 -8.72
N GLY A 100 17.69 -8.89 -7.63
CA GLY A 100 18.54 -7.71 -7.57
C GLY A 100 19.62 -7.60 -8.63
N PRO A 101 20.42 -8.66 -8.86
CA PRO A 101 21.45 -8.67 -9.89
C PRO A 101 20.93 -8.60 -11.34
N LEU A 102 19.64 -8.88 -11.57
CA LEU A 102 19.03 -8.92 -12.92
C LEU A 102 18.38 -7.59 -13.34
N GLY A 103 17.98 -6.77 -12.39
CA GLY A 103 17.24 -5.52 -12.63
C GLY A 103 18.13 -4.29 -12.59
N LYS A 104 17.87 -3.30 -13.46
CA LYS A 104 18.37 -1.93 -13.24
C LYS A 104 17.60 -1.30 -12.06
N ASP A 105 18.28 -0.55 -11.20
CA ASP A 105 17.71 -0.07 -9.93
C ASP A 105 16.41 0.74 -10.06
N GLU A 106 16.15 1.39 -11.20
CA GLU A 106 14.93 2.16 -11.45
C GLU A 106 13.67 1.31 -11.70
N ASP A 107 13.83 0.07 -12.17
CA ASP A 107 12.71 -0.85 -12.44
C ASP A 107 12.33 -1.67 -11.20
N ARG A 108 13.28 -1.90 -10.28
CA ARG A 108 13.13 -2.80 -9.11
C ARG A 108 11.98 -2.41 -8.18
N ARG A 109 11.75 -1.10 -7.98
CA ARG A 109 10.68 -0.61 -7.07
C ARG A 109 9.29 -0.61 -7.68
N ARG A 110 9.18 -0.77 -9.01
CA ARG A 110 7.89 -0.71 -9.73
C ARG A 110 7.37 -2.09 -10.13
N MET A 111 8.18 -3.13 -9.99
CA MET A 111 7.79 -4.48 -10.36
C MET A 111 7.10 -5.22 -9.23
N GLY A 112 5.92 -5.78 -9.51
CA GLY A 112 5.20 -6.61 -8.55
C GLY A 112 5.91 -7.94 -8.25
N LEU A 113 5.72 -8.45 -7.04
CA LEU A 113 6.29 -9.72 -6.55
C LEU A 113 6.13 -10.89 -7.54
N LEU A 114 4.92 -11.07 -8.09
CA LEU A 114 4.65 -12.15 -9.05
C LEU A 114 5.35 -11.96 -10.39
N TYR A 115 5.61 -10.71 -10.80
CA TYR A 115 6.40 -10.44 -12.01
C TYR A 115 7.85 -10.88 -11.79
N MET A 116 8.47 -10.45 -10.69
CA MET A 116 9.85 -10.82 -10.35
C MET A 116 10.01 -12.34 -10.21
N THR A 117 9.04 -13.01 -9.58
CA THR A 117 9.00 -14.47 -9.46
C THR A 117 9.04 -15.15 -10.83
N ARG A 118 8.20 -14.69 -11.78
CA ARG A 118 8.20 -15.22 -13.15
C ARG A 118 9.49 -14.90 -13.90
N ALA A 119 10.08 -13.72 -13.68
CA ALA A 119 11.35 -13.36 -14.29
C ALA A 119 12.48 -14.29 -13.81
N LEU A 120 12.59 -14.52 -12.51
CA LEU A 120 13.56 -15.47 -11.92
C LEU A 120 13.40 -16.89 -12.47
N ALA A 121 12.16 -17.34 -12.69
CA ALA A 121 11.90 -18.62 -13.33
C ALA A 121 12.39 -18.67 -14.79
N ARG A 122 12.15 -17.61 -15.58
CA ARG A 122 12.66 -17.51 -16.95
C ARG A 122 14.18 -17.51 -17.02
N HIS A 123 14.85 -16.92 -16.04
CA HIS A 123 16.30 -16.93 -15.91
C HIS A 123 16.86 -18.20 -15.25
N GLN A 124 16.02 -19.20 -14.97
CA GLN A 124 16.39 -20.49 -14.36
C GLN A 124 17.03 -20.37 -12.96
N ILE A 125 16.86 -19.24 -12.28
CA ILE A 125 17.28 -19.06 -10.87
C ILE A 125 16.27 -19.75 -9.94
N LEU A 126 14.99 -19.71 -10.32
CA LEU A 126 13.94 -20.52 -9.70
C LEU A 126 13.52 -21.62 -10.66
N ASP A 127 13.31 -22.82 -10.15
CA ASP A 127 12.62 -23.86 -10.91
C ASP A 127 11.11 -23.54 -11.00
N GLY A 128 10.46 -24.05 -12.05
CA GLY A 128 9.06 -23.75 -12.33
C GLY A 128 8.09 -24.21 -11.23
N MET A 129 8.41 -25.29 -10.52
CA MET A 129 7.59 -25.79 -9.42
C MET A 129 7.62 -24.83 -8.24
N THR A 130 8.82 -24.41 -7.81
CA THR A 130 9.00 -23.41 -6.75
C THR A 130 8.31 -22.09 -7.10
N ALA A 131 8.45 -21.62 -8.35
CA ALA A 131 7.79 -20.39 -8.80
C ALA A 131 6.25 -20.50 -8.81
N GLY A 132 5.71 -21.67 -9.17
CA GLY A 132 4.28 -21.98 -9.09
C GLY A 132 3.77 -21.92 -7.66
N LEU A 133 4.45 -22.62 -6.73
CA LEU A 133 4.09 -22.63 -5.31
C LEU A 133 4.11 -21.23 -4.68
N ILE A 134 5.12 -20.40 -5.03
CA ILE A 134 5.19 -19.00 -4.59
C ILE A 134 3.98 -18.21 -5.10
N THR A 135 3.55 -18.43 -6.34
CA THR A 135 2.40 -17.73 -6.92
C THR A 135 1.11 -18.04 -6.17
N GLU A 136 0.87 -19.32 -5.86
CA GLU A 136 -0.31 -19.76 -5.10
C GLU A 136 -0.30 -19.22 -3.67
N VAL A 137 0.83 -19.34 -2.95
CA VAL A 137 0.98 -18.85 -1.57
C VAL A 137 0.79 -17.33 -1.50
N VAL A 138 1.38 -16.58 -2.44
CA VAL A 138 1.19 -15.12 -2.49
C VAL A 138 -0.25 -14.75 -2.83
N GLY A 139 -0.92 -15.52 -3.71
CA GLY A 139 -2.33 -15.32 -4.03
C GLY A 139 -3.24 -15.48 -2.80
N ILE A 140 -3.06 -16.58 -2.05
CA ILE A 140 -3.78 -16.84 -0.80
C ILE A 140 -3.49 -15.76 0.24
N ALA A 141 -2.22 -15.41 0.42
CA ALA A 141 -1.82 -14.39 1.38
C ALA A 141 -2.43 -13.03 1.06
N ASN A 142 -2.42 -12.60 -0.21
CA ASN A 142 -3.05 -11.34 -0.61
C ASN A 142 -4.54 -11.29 -0.25
N ARG A 143 -5.30 -12.35 -0.56
CA ARG A 143 -6.74 -12.43 -0.23
C ARG A 143 -6.96 -12.26 1.27
N GLY A 144 -6.21 -13.02 2.09
CA GLY A 144 -6.32 -12.95 3.54
C GLY A 144 -5.91 -11.58 4.12
N ILE A 145 -4.87 -10.95 3.59
CA ILE A 145 -4.39 -9.62 4.03
C ILE A 145 -5.40 -8.52 3.66
N HIS A 146 -6.12 -8.67 2.54
CA HIS A 146 -7.16 -7.73 2.11
C HIS A 146 -8.52 -7.97 2.80
N GLY A 147 -8.59 -8.87 3.77
CA GLY A 147 -9.81 -9.14 4.55
C GLY A 147 -10.83 -9.99 3.81
N GLU A 148 -10.44 -10.72 2.76
CA GLU A 148 -11.29 -11.75 2.16
C GLU A 148 -11.32 -12.99 3.08
N ILE A 149 -12.46 -13.69 3.08
CA ILE A 149 -12.60 -14.96 3.80
C ILE A 149 -11.72 -16.00 3.11
N VAL A 150 -10.73 -16.50 3.84
CA VAL A 150 -9.86 -17.60 3.41
C VAL A 150 -10.16 -18.81 4.29
N SER A 151 -10.50 -19.93 3.68
CA SER A 151 -10.82 -21.15 4.43
C SER A 151 -9.59 -21.75 5.10
N ASP A 152 -9.81 -22.55 6.14
CA ASP A 152 -8.72 -23.17 6.92
C ASP A 152 -7.88 -24.14 6.09
N GLU A 153 -8.45 -24.72 5.04
CA GLU A 153 -7.72 -25.55 4.08
C GLU A 153 -6.62 -24.76 3.37
N TYR A 154 -6.90 -23.52 2.96
CA TYR A 154 -5.91 -22.66 2.31
C TYR A 154 -4.85 -22.19 3.30
N ILE A 155 -5.21 -21.91 4.56
CA ILE A 155 -4.24 -21.56 5.60
C ILE A 155 -3.32 -22.76 5.89
N ASN A 156 -3.88 -23.95 6.05
CA ASN A 156 -3.13 -25.18 6.26
C ASN A 156 -2.20 -25.51 5.08
N PHE A 157 -2.67 -25.29 3.84
CA PHE A 157 -1.84 -25.40 2.65
C PHE A 157 -0.61 -24.48 2.73
N VAL A 158 -0.81 -23.19 3.07
CA VAL A 158 0.31 -22.24 3.22
C VAL A 158 1.26 -22.69 4.33
N GLN A 159 0.74 -23.16 5.47
CA GLN A 159 1.54 -23.66 6.60
C GLN A 159 2.41 -24.86 6.23
N GLN A 160 1.94 -25.75 5.38
CA GLN A 160 2.69 -26.92 4.93
C GLN A 160 3.71 -26.60 3.84
N VAL A 161 3.35 -25.72 2.90
CA VAL A 161 4.18 -25.43 1.71
C VAL A 161 5.25 -24.38 2.00
N TYR A 162 4.94 -23.39 2.84
CA TYR A 162 5.86 -22.28 3.07
C TYR A 162 7.25 -22.67 3.61
N PRO A 163 7.40 -23.63 4.56
CA PRO A 163 8.71 -24.07 5.02
C PRO A 163 9.63 -24.55 3.89
N GLU A 164 9.08 -25.28 2.91
CA GLU A 164 9.80 -25.75 1.72
C GLU A 164 10.26 -24.58 0.84
N ILE A 165 9.34 -23.66 0.53
CA ILE A 165 9.64 -22.43 -0.22
C ILE A 165 10.76 -21.65 0.48
N ARG A 166 10.64 -21.44 1.79
CA ARG A 166 11.60 -20.68 2.60
C ARG A 166 12.99 -21.31 2.56
N ASN A 167 13.07 -22.62 2.71
CA ASN A 167 14.35 -23.35 2.63
C ASN A 167 14.99 -23.19 1.26
N LYS A 168 14.21 -23.37 0.18
CA LYS A 168 14.70 -23.21 -1.19
C LYS A 168 15.22 -21.80 -1.47
N LEU A 169 14.45 -20.77 -1.11
CA LEU A 169 14.84 -19.37 -1.27
C LEU A 169 16.09 -19.02 -0.45
N LYS A 170 16.22 -19.57 0.76
CA LYS A 170 17.42 -19.39 1.59
C LYS A 170 18.66 -20.00 0.95
N THR A 171 18.56 -21.22 0.40
CA THR A 171 19.68 -21.83 -0.32
C THR A 171 20.11 -20.99 -1.52
N LEU A 172 19.16 -20.51 -2.33
CA LEU A 172 19.47 -19.72 -3.52
C LEU A 172 20.10 -18.37 -3.19
N THR A 173 19.61 -17.69 -2.16
CA THR A 173 20.15 -16.39 -1.73
C THR A 173 21.57 -16.51 -1.15
N GLN A 174 21.89 -17.63 -0.51
CA GLN A 174 23.25 -17.93 -0.03
C GLN A 174 24.21 -18.29 -1.17
N THR A 175 23.77 -19.07 -2.16
CA THR A 175 24.60 -19.42 -3.33
C THR A 175 24.90 -18.20 -4.19
N SER A 176 23.91 -17.34 -4.45
CA SER A 176 24.09 -16.13 -5.25
C SER A 176 25.13 -15.16 -4.68
N PHE A 177 25.41 -15.21 -3.37
CA PHE A 177 26.46 -14.41 -2.72
C PHE A 177 27.87 -14.97 -2.93
N ARG A 178 28.00 -16.28 -3.19
CA ARG A 178 29.30 -16.94 -3.39
C ARG A 178 29.83 -16.74 -4.79
N ASP A 179 28.97 -16.80 -5.79
CA ASP A 179 29.35 -16.68 -7.21
C ASP A 179 29.64 -15.22 -7.64
N ALA A 180 29.19 -14.23 -6.86
CA ALA A 180 29.42 -12.81 -7.13
C ALA A 180 30.81 -12.29 -6.69
N TRP A 181 31.60 -13.10 -5.98
CA TRP A 181 32.93 -12.75 -5.43
C TRP A 181 34.00 -13.82 -5.72
N SER A 182 33.81 -14.62 -6.77
CA SER A 182 34.74 -15.61 -7.31
C SER A 182 35.00 -15.31 -8.78
#